data_AF-A0A0M9VJN9-F1
#
_entry.id   AF-A0A0M9VJN9-F1
#
_cell.length_a   1.000
_cell.length_b   1.000
_cell.length_c   1.000
_cell.angle_alpha   90.00
_cell.angle_beta   90.00
_cell.angle_gamma   90.00
#
_symmetry.space_group_name_H-M   'P 1'
#
loop_
_entity.id
_entity.type
_entity.pdbx_description
1 polymer ?
#
loop_
_entity_poly.entity_id
_entity_poly.type
_entity_poly.pdbx_seq_one_letter_code
_entity_poly.pdbx_strand_id
1 'polypeptide(L)'
;MDYTALENDFECACQDVITTLKSSYKTSYSAGGAAKLEAFLNLIKTEFDTAEAKFIDTNKLTGNTEALKRVRDIAKKHAKTCLEYYARVQ
;
A
#
# COMPACT_ATOMS: atom_id res chain seq x y z
N MET A 1 -19.55 9.87 -2.06
CA MET A 1 -18.10 10.01 -1.79
C MET A 1 -17.40 9.05 -2.71
N ASP A 2 -16.55 9.61 -3.57
CA ASP A 2 -15.84 8.85 -4.58
C ASP A 2 -14.51 8.39 -3.99
N TYR A 3 -14.36 7.08 -3.81
CA TYR A 3 -13.14 6.48 -3.26
C TYR A 3 -12.20 6.00 -4.37
N THR A 4 -12.58 6.16 -5.64
CA THR A 4 -11.81 5.68 -6.78
C THR A 4 -10.44 6.32 -6.86
N ALA A 5 -10.31 7.59 -6.45
CA ALA A 5 -8.99 8.24 -6.34
C ALA A 5 -8.09 7.55 -5.30
N LEU A 6 -8.64 7.19 -4.14
CA LEU A 6 -7.93 6.49 -3.09
C LEU A 6 -7.55 5.06 -3.52
N GLU A 7 -8.47 4.35 -4.17
CA GLU A 7 -8.22 3.00 -4.70
C GLU A 7 -7.09 3.02 -5.75
N ASN A 8 -7.05 4.06 -6.59
CA ASN A 8 -6.01 4.23 -7.60
C ASN A 8 -4.66 4.63 -6.97
N ASP A 9 -4.65 5.51 -5.96
CA ASP A 9 -3.44 5.82 -5.15
C ASP A 9 -2.88 4.54 -4.51
N PHE A 10 -3.73 3.67 -3.94
CA PHE A 10 -3.29 2.39 -3.37
C PHE A 10 -2.75 1.42 -4.42
N GLU A 11 -3.35 1.37 -5.60
CA GLU A 11 -2.89 0.50 -6.69
C GLU A 11 -1.53 0.97 -7.24
N CYS A 12 -1.36 2.29 -7.44
CA CYS A 12 -0.08 2.89 -7.80
C CYS A 12 0.99 2.63 -6.73
N ALA A 13 0.69 2.90 -5.46
CA ALA A 13 1.62 2.65 -4.35
C ALA A 13 2.06 1.18 -4.31
N CYS A 14 1.13 0.25 -4.52
CA CYS A 14 1.44 -1.16 -4.62
C CYS A 14 2.43 -1.47 -5.74
N GLN A 15 2.15 -1.01 -6.96
CA GLN A 15 3.03 -1.25 -8.10
C GLN A 15 4.41 -0.62 -7.93
N ASP A 16 4.47 0.58 -7.34
CA ASP A 16 5.71 1.30 -7.12
C ASP A 16 6.59 0.58 -6.09
N VAL A 17 6.02 0.17 -4.95
CA VAL A 17 6.73 -0.61 -3.93
C VAL A 17 7.25 -1.93 -4.51
N ILE A 18 6.43 -2.65 -5.28
CA ILE A 18 6.85 -3.91 -5.91
C ILE A 18 7.99 -3.68 -6.90
N THR A 19 7.89 -2.63 -7.72
CA THR A 19 8.91 -2.30 -8.73
C THR A 19 10.22 -1.86 -8.08
N THR A 20 10.14 -0.99 -7.07
CA THR A 20 11.27 -0.50 -6.27
C THR A 20 12.00 -1.64 -5.58
N LEU A 21 11.26 -2.56 -4.95
CA LEU A 21 11.84 -3.73 -4.30
C LEU A 21 12.42 -4.72 -5.31
N LYS A 22 11.73 -4.99 -6.42
CA LYS A 22 12.25 -5.85 -7.49
C LYS A 22 13.56 -5.31 -8.07
N SER A 23 13.66 -3.99 -8.22
CA SER A 23 14.90 -3.32 -8.66
C SER A 23 16.01 -3.43 -7.60
N SER A 24 15.67 -3.18 -6.32
CA SER A 24 16.61 -3.25 -5.19
C SER A 24 17.15 -4.67 -4.96
N TYR A 25 16.32 -5.70 -5.19
CA TYR A 25 16.75 -7.11 -5.08
C TYR A 25 17.54 -7.61 -6.29
N LYS A 26 17.33 -7.03 -7.48
CA LYS A 26 18.21 -7.30 -8.63
C LYS A 26 19.64 -6.82 -8.38
N THR A 27 19.80 -5.77 -7.60
CA THR A 27 21.12 -5.21 -7.22
C THR A 27 21.69 -5.84 -5.95
N SER A 28 20.85 -6.28 -5.01
CA SER A 28 21.28 -6.88 -3.73
C SER A 28 21.05 -8.39 -3.71
N TYR A 29 22.10 -9.15 -4.04
CA TYR A 29 22.12 -10.62 -4.23
C TYR A 29 21.75 -11.49 -2.99
N SER A 30 21.44 -10.93 -1.82
CA SER A 30 21.55 -11.70 -0.56
C SER A 30 20.42 -11.57 0.47
N ALA A 31 19.30 -10.89 0.18
CA ALA A 31 18.18 -10.88 1.13
C ALA A 31 17.33 -12.16 0.98
N GLY A 32 17.31 -13.01 2.02
CA GLY A 32 16.40 -14.16 2.10
C GLY A 32 14.93 -13.75 2.04
N GLY A 33 14.05 -14.65 1.60
CA GLY A 33 12.63 -14.33 1.29
C GLY A 33 11.85 -13.66 2.43
N ALA A 34 12.18 -13.95 3.69
CA ALA A 34 11.55 -13.32 4.86
C ALA A 34 11.89 -11.83 4.98
N ALA A 35 13.18 -11.47 4.86
CA ALA A 35 13.60 -10.07 4.90
C ALA A 35 12.99 -9.26 3.74
N LYS A 36 12.78 -9.90 2.59
CA LYS A 36 12.15 -9.26 1.44
C LYS A 36 10.69 -8.91 1.69
N LEU A 37 9.97 -9.83 2.35
CA LEU A 37 8.58 -9.67 2.73
C LEU A 37 8.42 -8.59 3.81
N GLU A 38 9.29 -8.57 4.81
CA GLU A 38 9.26 -7.54 5.85
C GLU A 38 9.51 -6.14 5.28
N ALA A 39 10.48 -5.98 4.38
CA ALA A 39 10.72 -4.73 3.68
C ALA A 39 9.50 -4.28 2.85
N PHE A 40 8.86 -5.22 2.15
CA PHE A 40 7.61 -4.97 1.43
C PHE A 40 6.50 -4.49 2.36
N LEU A 41 6.24 -5.22 3.45
CA LEU A 41 5.20 -4.87 4.41
C LEU A 41 5.43 -3.50 5.07
N ASN A 42 6.69 -3.14 5.32
CA ASN A 42 7.00 -1.86 5.95
C ASN A 42 6.83 -0.69 4.97
N LEU A 43 7.26 -0.85 3.71
CA LEU A 43 7.07 0.15 2.65
C LEU A 43 5.60 0.34 2.33
N ILE A 44 4.88 -0.74 2.03
CA ILE A 44 3.47 -0.64 1.63
C ILE A 44 2.60 -0.05 2.74
N LYS A 45 2.92 -0.35 4.01
CA LYS A 45 2.22 0.24 5.15
C LYS A 45 2.43 1.75 5.24
N THR A 46 3.65 2.22 4.98
CA THR A 46 3.99 3.66 5.00
C THR A 46 3.30 4.40 3.87
N GLU A 47 3.32 3.83 2.66
CA GLU A 47 2.65 4.41 1.49
C GLU A 47 1.14 4.47 1.68
N PHE A 48 0.54 3.39 2.21
CA PHE A 48 -0.89 3.33 2.46
C PHE A 48 -1.32 4.32 3.55
N ASP A 49 -0.57 4.44 4.65
CA ASP A 49 -0.86 5.41 5.70
C ASP A 49 -0.78 6.86 5.16
N THR A 50 0.20 7.13 4.29
CA THR A 50 0.35 8.43 3.62
C THR A 50 -0.83 8.73 2.69
N ALA A 51 -1.26 7.76 1.88
CA ALA A 51 -2.41 7.89 0.99
C ALA A 51 -3.72 8.08 1.76
N GLU A 52 -3.91 7.32 2.85
CA GLU A 52 -5.04 7.48 3.77
C GLU A 52 -5.05 8.88 4.37
N ALA A 53 -3.93 9.34 4.96
CA ALA A 53 -3.82 10.65 5.59
C ALA A 53 -4.10 11.79 4.59
N LYS A 54 -3.53 11.70 3.39
CA LYS A 54 -3.73 12.67 2.31
C LYS A 54 -5.19 12.71 1.85
N PHE A 55 -5.84 11.56 1.71
CA PHE A 55 -7.24 11.48 1.31
C PHE A 55 -8.16 12.01 2.41
N ILE A 56 -7.87 11.70 3.68
CA ILE A 56 -8.61 12.20 4.85
C ILE A 56 -8.51 13.73 4.93
N ASP A 57 -7.32 14.29 4.76
CA ASP A 57 -7.10 15.73 4.79
C ASP A 57 -7.81 16.43 3.61
N THR A 58 -7.58 15.94 2.39
CA THR A 58 -8.16 16.49 1.15
C THR A 58 -9.69 16.51 1.19
N ASN A 59 -10.31 15.46 1.74
CA ASN A 59 -11.77 15.32 1.83
C ASN A 59 -12.33 15.79 3.18
N LYS A 60 -11.49 16.33 4.07
CA LYS A 60 -11.86 16.79 5.44
C LYS A 60 -12.64 15.74 6.24
N LEU A 61 -12.18 14.48 6.18
CA LEU A 61 -12.84 13.32 6.79
C LEU A 61 -12.52 13.13 8.26
N THR A 62 -11.69 13.98 8.86
CA THR A 62 -11.16 13.83 10.23
C THR A 62 -12.24 13.65 11.30
N GLY A 63 -13.43 14.21 11.09
CA GLY A 63 -14.58 14.06 12.00
C GLY A 63 -15.58 12.97 11.61
N ASN A 64 -15.36 12.26 10.51
CA ASN A 64 -16.34 11.32 9.94
C ASN A 64 -15.89 9.87 10.14
N THR A 65 -16.25 9.28 11.27
CA THR A 65 -15.84 7.94 11.69
C THR A 65 -16.24 6.84 10.71
N GLU A 66 -17.39 6.98 10.02
CA GLU A 66 -17.82 6.04 8.99
C GLU A 66 -16.94 6.10 7.75
N ALA A 67 -16.58 7.31 7.30
CA ALA A 67 -15.67 7.50 6.18
C ALA A 67 -14.27 6.97 6.52
N LEU A 68 -13.75 7.27 7.71
CA LEU A 68 -12.47 6.73 8.20
C LEU A 68 -12.46 5.20 8.24
N LYS A 69 -13.56 4.59 8.69
CA LYS A 69 -13.70 3.13 8.70
C LYS A 69 -13.68 2.56 7.29
N ARG A 70 -14.35 3.22 6.34
CA ARG A 70 -14.36 2.83 4.92
C ARG A 70 -12.98 2.93 4.28
N VAL A 71 -12.27 4.05 4.50
CA VAL A 71 -10.90 4.27 4.02
C VAL A 71 -9.98 3.13 4.50
N ARG A 72 -10.03 2.79 5.80
CA ARG A 72 -9.26 1.67 6.36
C ARG A 72 -9.65 0.31 5.80
N ASP A 73 -10.93 0.07 5.52
CA ASP A 73 -11.40 -1.20 4.96
C ASP A 73 -10.89 -1.38 3.52
N ILE A 74 -10.95 -0.31 2.73
CA ILE A 74 -10.38 -0.25 1.37
C ILE A 74 -8.87 -0.47 1.43
N ALA A 75 -8.16 0.26 2.30
CA ALA A 75 -6.71 0.13 2.49
C ALA A 75 -6.33 -1.32 2.81
N LYS A 76 -7.03 -1.97 3.75
CA LYS A 76 -6.78 -3.39 4.09
C LYS A 76 -7.02 -4.33 2.92
N LYS A 77 -8.11 -4.13 2.17
CA LYS A 77 -8.45 -4.96 1.02
C LYS A 77 -7.38 -4.84 -0.07
N HIS A 78 -6.98 -3.62 -0.40
CA HIS A 78 -5.91 -3.36 -1.38
C HIS A 78 -4.55 -3.86 -0.91
N ALA A 79 -4.20 -3.69 0.38
CA ALA A 79 -2.95 -4.20 0.93
C ALA A 79 -2.87 -5.73 0.82
N LYS A 80 -3.98 -6.43 1.09
CA LYS A 80 -4.07 -7.88 0.92
C LYS A 80 -3.89 -8.29 -0.55
N THR A 81 -4.61 -7.65 -1.48
CA THR A 81 -4.47 -7.93 -2.91
C THR A 81 -3.05 -7.64 -3.40
N CYS A 82 -2.44 -6.56 -2.92
CA CYS A 82 -1.06 -6.19 -3.22
C CYS A 82 -0.06 -7.25 -2.75
N LEU A 83 -0.24 -7.74 -1.52
CA LEU A 83 0.57 -8.81 -0.94
C LEU A 83 0.42 -10.12 -1.72
N GLU A 84 -0.81 -10.50 -2.08
CA GLU A 84 -1.09 -11.69 -2.89
C GLU A 84 -0.44 -11.59 -4.28
N TYR A 85 -0.51 -10.41 -4.90
CA TYR A 85 0.16 -10.15 -6.16
C TYR A 85 1.68 -10.25 -6.01
N TYR A 86 2.26 -9.57 -5.02
CA TYR A 86 3.70 -9.64 -4.71
C TYR A 86 4.17 -11.08 -4.49
N ALA A 87 3.43 -11.87 -3.70
CA ALA A 87 3.73 -13.28 -3.45
C ALA A 87 3.67 -14.15 -4.72
N ARG A 88 2.89 -13.74 -5.73
CA ARG A 88 2.78 -14.42 -7.02
C ARG A 88 3.86 -14.01 -8.02
N VAL A 89 4.35 -12.76 -7.95
CA VAL A 89 5.38 -12.24 -8.87
C VAL A 89 6.82 -12.36 -8.34
N GLN A 90 6.99 -12.76 -7.07
CA GLN A 90 8.30 -13.02 -6.46
C GLN A 90 8.88 -14.37 -6.88
#